data_AF-S4NSE4-F1
#
_entry.id   AF-S4NSE4-F1
#
_cell.length_a   1.000
_cell.length_b   1.000
_cell.length_c   1.000
_cell.angle_alpha   90.00
_cell.angle_beta   90.00
_cell.angle_gamma   90.00
#
_symmetry.space_group_name_H-M   'P 1'
#
loop_
_entity.id
_entity.type
_entity.pdbx_description
1 polymer ?
#
loop_
_entity_poly.entity_id
_entity_poly.type
_entity_poly.pdbx_seq_one_letter_code
_entity_poly.pdbx_strand_id
1 'polypeptide(L)' 'VNAVNRFNIHPEVMLGTLYRYYERSLNNTDHIECYTVVRDAGHDAVRTCIGIGVPIFFYLEAVWLLA' A
#
# COMPACT_ATOMS: atom_id res chain seq x y z
N VAL A 1 -28.33 -3.84 1.56
CA VAL A 1 -27.41 -4.07 2.71
C VAL A 1 -26.48 -2.87 2.81
N ASN A 2 -26.47 -2.16 3.95
CA ASN A 2 -25.52 -1.06 4.18
C ASN A 2 -24.21 -1.65 4.74
N ALA A 3 -23.21 -1.84 3.88
CA ALA A 3 -21.93 -2.40 4.28
C ALA A 3 -21.19 -1.52 5.30
N VAL A 4 -21.41 -0.20 5.23
CA VAL A 4 -20.80 0.78 6.12
C VAL A 4 -21.19 0.54 7.57
N ASN A 5 -22.48 0.37 7.84
CA ASN A 5 -22.96 0.17 9.22
C ASN A 5 -22.79 -1.29 9.70
N ARG A 6 -22.71 -2.25 8.77
CA ARG A 6 -22.58 -3.67 9.10
C ARG A 6 -21.13 -4.08 9.40
N PHE A 7 -20.16 -3.50 8.72
CA PHE A 7 -18.75 -3.87 8.80
C PHE A 7 -17.85 -2.73 9.29
N ASN A 8 -18.42 -1.56 9.59
CA ASN A 8 -17.69 -0.35 9.97
C ASN A 8 -16.58 0.01 8.97
N ILE A 9 -16.85 -0.12 7.66
CA ILE A 9 -15.83 0.04 6.60
C ILE A 9 -15.36 1.49 6.35
N HIS A 10 -15.74 2.41 7.23
CA HIS A 10 -15.39 3.83 7.12
C HIS A 10 -13.89 4.11 7.10
N PRO A 11 -13.05 3.57 8.00
CA PRO A 11 -11.63 3.84 7.98
C PRO A 11 -10.96 3.27 6.72
N GLU A 12 -11.36 2.10 6.24
CA GLU A 12 -10.81 1.50 5.01
C GLU A 12 -11.17 2.33 3.78
N VAL A 13 -12.43 2.80 3.69
CA VAL A 13 -12.85 3.68 2.59
C VAL A 13 -12.11 5.01 2.65
N MET A 14 -11.97 5.61 3.84
CA MET A 14 -11.22 6.86 4.00
C MET A 14 -9.76 6.71 3.60
N LEU A 15 -9.05 5.70 4.11
CA LEU A 15 -7.66 5.43 3.78
C LEU A 15 -7.48 5.12 2.29
N GLY A 16 -8.39 4.34 1.71
CA GLY A 16 -8.40 4.05 0.28
C GLY A 16 -8.59 5.31 -0.58
N THR A 17 -9.51 6.21 -0.19
CA THR A 17 -9.70 7.49 -0.89
C THR A 17 -8.48 8.41 -0.75
N LEU A 18 -7.84 8.44 0.42
CA LEU A 18 -6.65 9.24 0.67
C LEU A 18 -5.49 8.74 -0.19
N TYR A 19 -5.24 7.43 -0.20
CA TYR A 19 -4.22 6.84 -1.06
C TYR A 19 -4.48 7.16 -2.53
N ARG A 20 -5.71 7.00 -3.03
CA ARG A 20 -6.08 7.31 -4.42
C ARG A 20 -5.81 8.76 -4.80
N TYR A 21 -6.05 9.69 -3.87
CA TYR A 21 -5.81 11.11 -4.09
C TYR A 21 -4.30 11.42 -4.18
N TYR A 22 -3.50 10.80 -3.31
CA TYR A 22 -2.05 11.01 -3.27
C TYR A 22 -1.25 10.08 -4.19
N GLU A 23 -1.85 9.04 -4.75
CA GLU A 23 -1.21 8.01 -5.61
C GLU A 23 -0.35 8.66 -6.69
N ARG A 24 -0.88 9.68 -7.37
CA ARG A 24 -0.15 10.40 -8.42
C ARG A 24 1.11 11.11 -7.92
N SER A 25 1.07 11.63 -6.69
CA SER A 25 2.18 12.33 -6.05
C SER A 25 3.20 11.35 -5.46
N LEU A 26 2.71 10.24 -4.92
CA LEU A 26 3.51 9.20 -4.26
C LEU A 26 4.18 8.23 -5.25
N ASN A 27 3.71 8.16 -6.50
CA ASN A 27 4.31 7.34 -7.55
C ASN A 27 5.56 7.98 -8.19
N ASN A 28 6.11 9.04 -7.59
CA ASN A 28 7.44 9.51 -7.91
C ASN A 28 8.49 8.54 -7.34
N THR A 29 9.61 8.39 -8.04
CA THR A 29 10.66 7.40 -7.71
C THR A 29 11.23 7.57 -6.30
N ASP A 30 11.13 8.76 -5.72
CA ASP A 30 11.65 9.06 -4.38
C ASP A 30 10.88 8.37 -3.24
N HIS A 31 9.66 7.86 -3.50
CA HIS A 31 8.81 7.24 -2.48
C HIS A 31 8.56 5.74 -2.70
N ILE A 32 9.20 5.15 -3.72
CA ILE A 32 9.09 3.73 -4.06
C ILE A 32 10.47 3.20 -4.41
N GLU A 33 10.96 2.25 -3.61
CA GLU A 33 12.19 1.52 -3.88
C GLU A 33 11.87 0.09 -4.30
N CYS A 34 12.36 -0.35 -5.46
CA CYS A 34 12.12 -1.69 -5.96
C CYS A 34 13.40 -2.51 -5.98
N TYR A 35 13.35 -3.68 -5.36
CA TYR A 35 14.43 -4.65 -5.27
C TYR A 35 14.05 -5.89 -6.09
N THR A 36 15.02 -6.45 -6.81
CA THR A 36 14.84 -7.74 -7.48
C THR A 36 15.57 -8.78 -6.66
N VAL A 37 14.83 -9.71 -6.06
CA VAL A 37 15.39 -10.77 -5.23
C VAL A 37 15.47 -12.04 -6.08
N VAL A 38 16.69 -12.50 -6.31
CA VAL A 38 16.95 -13.78 -6.97
C VAL A 38 16.68 -14.90 -5.97
N ARG A 39 15.86 -15.87 -6.38
CA ARG A 39 15.54 -17.06 -5.58
C ARG A 39 16.47 -18.21 -5.94
N ASP A 40 16.47 -19.26 -5.12
CA ASP A 40 17.27 -20.48 -5.35
C ASP A 40 17.00 -21.09 -6.74
N ALA A 41 17.95 -21.94 -7.19
CA ALA A 41 18.00 -22.48 -8.54
C ALA A 41 16.65 -23.09 -8.99
N GLY A 42 16.06 -22.49 -10.02
CA GLY A 42 14.81 -22.93 -10.64
C GLY A 42 13.59 -22.02 -10.40
N HIS A 43 13.75 -20.92 -9.65
CA HIS A 43 12.67 -19.95 -9.44
C HIS A 43 12.95 -18.61 -10.13
N ASP A 44 11.89 -18.02 -10.70
CA ASP A 44 11.97 -16.69 -11.29
C ASP A 44 12.30 -15.63 -10.23
N ALA A 45 13.14 -14.68 -10.62
CA ALA A 45 13.46 -13.53 -9.79
C ALA A 45 12.18 -12.71 -9.54
N VAL A 46 11.93 -12.36 -8.27
CA VAL A 46 10.74 -11.60 -7.91
C VAL A 46 11.11 -10.16 -7.62
N ARG A 47 10.42 -9.25 -8.30
CA ARG A 47 10.50 -7.82 -8.05
C ARG A 47 9.57 -7.46 -6.90
N THR A 48 10.14 -6.94 -5.82
CA THR A 48 9.42 -6.45 -4.64
C THR A 48 9.66 -4.95 -4.53
N CYS A 49 8.61 -4.17 -4.28
CA CYS A 49 8.74 -2.73 -4.06
C CYS A 49 8.30 -2.38 -2.64
N ILE A 50 9.01 -1.45 -2.02
CA ILE A 50 8.75 -0.91 -0.68
C ILE A 50 8.59 0.61 -0.75
N GLY A 51 8.02 1.19 0.31
CA GLY A 51 7.84 2.63 0.43
C GLY A 51 6.37 3.04 0.44
N ILE A 52 6.12 4.29 0.86
CA ILE A 52 4.76 4.81 1.09
C ILE A 52 3.92 4.94 -0.19
N GLY A 53 4.55 4.92 -1.37
CA GLY A 53 3.84 4.83 -2.65
C GLY A 53 3.23 3.47 -2.92
N VAL A 54 3.60 2.42 -2.18
CA VAL A 54 3.02 1.07 -2.30
C VAL A 54 1.80 0.96 -1.38
N PRO A 55 0.64 0.46 -1.86
CA PRO A 55 -0.63 0.51 -1.11
C PRO A 55 -0.57 -0.13 0.28
N ILE A 56 0.13 -1.27 0.40
CA ILE A 56 0.23 -2.00 1.66
C ILE A 56 0.99 -1.20 2.73
N PHE A 57 2.09 -0.53 2.33
CA PHE A 57 2.90 0.26 3.24
C PHE A 57 2.17 1.55 3.64
N PHE A 58 1.49 2.22 2.71
CA PHE A 58 0.64 3.37 3.05
C PHE A 58 -0.40 3.03 4.10
N TYR A 59 -1.09 1.89 3.94
CA TYR A 59 -2.09 1.43 4.90
C TYR A 59 -1.48 1.14 6.27
N LEU A 60 -0.37 0.41 6.32
CA LEU A 60 0.32 0.09 7.59
C LEU A 60 0.80 1.34 8.33
N GLU A 61 1.42 2.29 7.62
CA GLU A 61 1.86 3.57 8.21
C GLU A 61 0.67 4.36 8.75
N ALA A 62 -0.43 4.44 8.00
CA ALA A 62 -1.62 5.15 8.45
C ALA A 62 -2.25 4.51 9.69
N VAL A 63 -2.28 3.18 9.76
CA VAL A 63 -2.73 2.46 10.96
C VAL A 63 -1.80 2.75 12.13
N TRP A 64 -0.47 2.73 11.93
CA TRP A 64 0.49 3.03 12.99
C TRP A 64 0.36 4.47 13.51
N LEU A 65 0.11 5.43 12.64
CA LEU A 65 -0.10 6.83 13.06
C LEU A 65 -1.41 7.05 13.82
N LEU A 66 -2.39 6.18 13.64
CA LEU A 66 -3.74 6.31 14.20
C LEU A 66 -4.03 5.30 15.33
N ALA A 67 -3.08 4.42 15.66
CA ALA A 67 -3.17 3.41 16.72
C ALA A 67 -2.86 4.03 18.10
#